data_AF-A0A973TT92-F1
#
_entry.id   AF-A0A973TT92-F1
#
_cell.length_a   1.000
_cell.length_b   1.000
_cell.length_c   1.000
_cell.angle_alpha   90.00
_cell.angle_beta   90.00
_cell.angle_gamma   90.00
#
_symmetry.space_group_name_H-M   'P 1'
#
loop_
_entity.id
_entity.type
_entity.pdbx_description
1 polymer ?
#
loop_
_entity_poly.entity_id
_entity_poly.type
_entity_poly.pdbx_seq_one_letter_code
_entity_poly.pdbx_strand_id
1 'polypeptide(L)'
;MKHRVALAGVFAAVLVTAACGGGGGASTSSTGGSSATTTTAAADADPIQWTGTFCEGMGPTIEGVLALLKTMFEGGAENPALQKAALLDYSSKAGRALTEAGGKLDELGAPSAESRQLHDELVEFFTASGKTLTDVNAELAKLDPADPEFAAKLERLGGDQADPSKLQEQIKKLQDDPKLGEAFKQAPECVKMAETLKSLGG
;
A
#
# COMPACT_ATOMS: atom_id res chain seq x y z
N MET A 1 -11.37 -13.79 -41.34
CA MET A 1 -10.97 -12.38 -41.16
C MET A 1 -11.13 -12.07 -39.68
N LYS A 2 -10.01 -11.84 -38.96
CA LYS A 2 -9.69 -10.57 -38.26
C LYS A 2 -10.62 -10.31 -37.05
N HIS A 3 -10.19 -10.28 -35.79
CA HIS A 3 -8.97 -9.70 -35.24
C HIS A 3 -8.53 -10.42 -33.96
N ARG A 4 -7.22 -10.75 -33.89
CA ARG A 4 -6.48 -10.96 -32.65
C ARG A 4 -6.23 -9.58 -32.05
N VAL A 5 -6.77 -9.30 -30.86
CA VAL A 5 -6.39 -8.11 -30.09
C VAL A 5 -5.37 -8.56 -29.05
N ALA A 6 -4.16 -8.04 -29.19
CA ALA A 6 -3.05 -8.25 -28.29
C ALA A 6 -3.25 -7.38 -27.04
N LEU A 7 -3.35 -8.01 -25.87
CA LEU A 7 -3.13 -7.35 -24.58
C LEU A 7 -1.66 -7.51 -24.23
N ALA A 8 -0.84 -6.61 -24.77
CA ALA A 8 0.56 -6.44 -24.40
C ALA A 8 0.69 -5.06 -23.76
N GLY A 9 1.14 -5.03 -22.51
CA GLY A 9 1.68 -3.80 -21.91
C GLY A 9 1.08 -3.46 -20.56
N VAL A 10 1.55 -4.11 -19.49
CA VAL A 10 1.55 -3.50 -18.14
C VAL A 10 2.88 -3.73 -17.39
N PHE A 11 3.77 -4.63 -17.84
CA PHE A 11 5.01 -4.92 -17.12
C PHE A 11 6.24 -4.50 -17.92
N ALA A 12 6.63 -3.23 -17.83
CA ALA A 12 7.93 -2.79 -18.32
C ALA A 12 8.52 -1.67 -17.46
N ALA A 13 9.75 -1.94 -16.99
CA ALA A 13 10.72 -1.04 -16.35
C ALA A 13 10.33 -0.59 -14.93
N VAL A 14 11.23 -0.63 -13.94
CA VAL A 14 12.47 0.17 -13.94
C VAL A 14 13.64 -0.58 -13.30
N LEU A 15 14.71 -0.72 -14.09
CA LEU A 15 16.08 -0.97 -13.65
C LEU A 15 16.76 0.34 -13.26
N VAL A 16 17.35 0.34 -12.06
CA VAL A 16 18.58 1.00 -11.58
C VAL A 16 19.06 2.28 -12.29
N THR A 17 19.31 3.35 -11.51
CA THR A 17 20.55 4.14 -11.61
C THR A 17 20.83 4.89 -10.31
N ALA A 18 21.99 4.60 -9.71
CA ALA A 18 22.61 5.37 -8.64
C ALA A 18 23.30 6.60 -9.23
N ALA A 19 23.28 7.75 -8.53
CA ALA A 19 24.33 8.77 -8.63
C ALA A 19 24.31 9.73 -7.43
N CYS A 20 25.52 10.09 -7.03
CA CYS A 20 25.99 10.76 -5.82
C CYS A 20 25.87 12.31 -5.86
N GLY A 21 25.99 12.94 -4.69
CA GLY A 21 26.45 14.32 -4.50
C GLY A 21 25.55 15.10 -3.53
N GLY A 22 25.96 15.60 -2.35
CA GLY A 22 27.28 15.88 -1.80
C GLY A 22 27.33 17.36 -1.36
N GLY A 23 27.50 17.63 -0.05
CA GLY A 23 28.12 18.88 0.44
C GLY A 23 27.38 19.71 1.50
N GLY A 24 27.83 19.64 2.77
CA GLY A 24 28.55 20.75 3.44
C GLY A 24 27.81 21.77 4.34
N GLY A 25 28.08 21.68 5.66
CA GLY A 25 28.24 22.79 6.64
C GLY A 25 26.97 23.55 7.10
N ALA A 26 26.85 24.14 8.30
CA ALA A 26 27.72 24.32 9.47
C ALA A 26 26.83 24.68 10.69
N SER A 27 27.40 24.52 11.90
CA SER A 27 26.79 24.78 13.21
C SER A 27 26.45 26.25 13.46
N THR A 28 25.37 26.51 14.22
CA THR A 28 25.33 27.62 15.20
C THR A 28 24.32 27.32 16.30
N SER A 29 24.81 27.40 17.53
CA SER A 29 24.07 27.31 18.78
C SER A 29 23.48 28.68 19.15
N SER A 30 22.24 28.71 19.64
CA SER A 30 21.73 29.84 20.42
C SER A 30 20.74 29.35 21.48
N THR A 31 21.17 29.49 22.73
CA THR A 31 20.43 29.30 23.97
C THR A 31 19.29 30.31 24.09
N GLY A 32 18.10 29.85 24.43
CA GLY A 32 16.95 30.69 24.78
C GLY A 32 15.94 29.87 25.56
N GLY A 33 16.03 29.93 26.89
CA GLY A 33 15.10 29.24 27.78
C GLY A 33 13.71 29.84 27.72
N SER A 34 12.69 28.99 27.79
CA SER A 34 11.35 29.34 28.21
C SER A 34 10.61 28.08 28.69
N SER A 35 10.18 28.17 29.95
CA SER A 35 9.18 27.38 30.70
C SER A 35 8.82 25.99 30.16
N ALA A 36 9.32 24.98 30.86
CA ALA A 36 8.90 23.59 30.73
C ALA A 36 7.44 23.43 31.17
N THR A 37 6.53 23.45 30.21
CA THR A 37 5.31 22.65 30.31
C THR A 37 5.75 21.20 30.13
N THR A 38 5.66 20.40 31.20
CA THR A 38 5.88 18.94 31.13
C THR A 38 4.73 18.32 30.33
N THR A 39 4.76 18.52 29.02
CA THR A 39 4.08 17.62 28.09
C THR A 39 4.93 16.36 28.12
N THR A 40 4.43 15.29 28.73
CA THR A 40 5.01 13.97 28.55
C THR A 40 5.07 13.75 27.04
N ALA A 41 6.28 13.82 26.47
CA ALA A 41 6.47 13.43 25.08
C ALA A 41 5.95 12.00 24.98
N ALA A 42 4.97 11.78 24.11
CA ALA A 42 4.55 10.43 23.79
C ALA A 42 5.81 9.62 23.45
N ALA A 43 5.96 8.46 24.07
CA ALA A 43 7.09 7.59 23.77
C ALA A 43 7.04 7.24 22.29
N ASP A 44 8.19 7.34 21.62
CA ASP A 44 8.31 6.94 20.22
C ASP A 44 7.93 5.45 20.08
N ALA A 45 7.24 5.10 18.99
CA ALA A 45 6.85 3.72 18.73
C ALA A 45 8.08 2.82 18.50
N ASP A 46 7.97 1.54 18.85
CA ASP A 46 9.02 0.57 18.50
C ASP A 46 9.09 0.42 16.96
N PRO A 47 10.26 0.65 16.33
CA PRO A 47 10.36 0.61 14.87
C PRO A 47 10.00 -0.75 14.25
N ILE A 48 10.29 -1.87 14.93
CA ILE A 48 10.01 -3.23 14.42
C ILE A 48 8.52 -3.51 14.51
N GLN A 49 7.88 -3.15 15.62
CA GLN A 49 6.42 -3.26 15.77
C GLN A 49 5.68 -2.38 14.76
N TRP A 50 6.18 -1.16 14.53
CA TRP A 50 5.58 -0.23 13.58
C TRP A 50 5.70 -0.74 12.14
N THR A 51 6.88 -1.20 11.71
CA THR A 51 7.05 -1.79 10.37
C THR A 51 6.30 -3.10 10.22
N GLY A 52 6.22 -3.91 11.28
CA GLY A 52 5.39 -5.12 11.32
C GLY A 52 3.93 -4.82 11.08
N THR A 53 3.38 -3.79 11.73
CA THR A 53 1.99 -3.33 11.53
C THR A 53 1.75 -2.84 10.10
N PHE A 54 2.70 -2.09 9.53
CA PHE A 54 2.67 -1.70 8.12
C PHE A 54 2.58 -2.91 7.18
N CYS A 55 3.43 -3.92 7.38
CA CYS A 55 3.46 -5.13 6.55
C CYS A 55 2.25 -6.05 6.75
N GLU A 56 1.76 -6.18 7.98
CA GLU A 56 0.53 -6.89 8.31
C GLU A 56 -0.66 -6.30 7.55
N GLY A 57 -0.77 -4.96 7.52
CA GLY A 57 -1.82 -4.24 6.80
C GLY A 57 -1.84 -4.49 5.30
N MET A 58 -0.67 -4.66 4.69
CA MET A 58 -0.55 -4.94 3.25
C MET A 58 -0.82 -6.40 2.88
N GLY A 59 -0.65 -7.34 3.82
CA GLY A 59 -0.81 -8.78 3.58
C GLY A 59 -2.13 -9.15 2.88
N PRO A 60 -3.30 -8.78 3.43
CA PRO A 60 -4.59 -9.09 2.82
C PRO A 60 -4.79 -8.45 1.43
N THR A 61 -4.17 -7.29 1.18
CA THR A 61 -4.21 -6.65 -0.14
C THR A 61 -3.42 -7.46 -1.15
N ILE A 62 -2.23 -7.92 -0.80
CA ILE A 62 -1.40 -8.76 -1.66
C ILE A 62 -2.10 -10.10 -1.92
N GLU A 63 -2.54 -10.80 -0.88
CA GLU A 63 -3.26 -12.07 -1.00
C GLU A 63 -4.51 -11.94 -1.88
N GLY A 64 -5.26 -10.85 -1.71
CA GLY A 64 -6.45 -10.58 -2.52
C GLY A 64 -6.12 -10.32 -3.99
N VAL A 65 -5.04 -9.60 -4.31
CA VAL A 65 -4.57 -9.43 -5.70
C VAL A 65 -4.20 -10.78 -6.32
N LEU A 66 -3.57 -11.68 -5.56
CA LEU A 66 -3.22 -13.02 -6.06
C LEU A 66 -4.45 -13.90 -6.29
N ALA A 67 -5.41 -13.86 -5.37
CA ALA A 67 -6.68 -14.55 -5.54
C ALA A 67 -7.45 -14.02 -6.75
N LEU A 68 -7.42 -12.71 -6.98
CA LEU A 68 -8.02 -12.08 -8.14
C LEU A 68 -7.34 -12.54 -9.43
N LEU A 69 -6.01 -12.46 -9.52
CA LEU A 69 -5.24 -12.92 -10.68
C LEU A 69 -5.48 -14.40 -10.98
N LYS A 70 -5.45 -15.25 -9.95
CA LYS A 70 -5.78 -16.68 -10.08
C LYS A 70 -7.18 -16.88 -10.66
N THR A 71 -8.17 -16.17 -10.11
CA THR A 71 -9.55 -16.23 -10.62
C THR A 71 -9.61 -15.84 -12.10
N MET A 72 -8.89 -14.78 -12.51
CA MET A 72 -8.85 -14.36 -13.91
C MET A 72 -8.24 -15.42 -14.82
N PHE A 73 -7.12 -16.04 -14.40
CA PHE A 73 -6.47 -17.11 -15.17
C PHE A 73 -7.28 -18.40 -15.27
N GLU A 74 -8.14 -18.68 -14.28
CA GLU A 74 -9.02 -19.86 -14.25
C GLU A 74 -10.34 -19.66 -15.03
N GLY A 75 -10.41 -18.64 -15.90
CA GLY A 75 -11.57 -18.34 -16.75
C GLY A 75 -12.52 -17.28 -16.18
N GLY A 76 -12.13 -16.61 -15.10
CA GLY A 76 -12.88 -15.48 -14.54
C GLY A 76 -12.83 -14.24 -15.43
N ALA A 77 -11.81 -14.11 -16.29
CA ALA A 77 -11.67 -12.97 -17.20
C ALA A 77 -12.80 -12.92 -18.25
N GLU A 78 -13.30 -14.09 -18.68
CA GLU A 78 -14.40 -14.22 -19.63
C GLU A 78 -15.78 -14.33 -18.96
N ASN A 79 -15.83 -14.32 -17.63
CA ASN A 79 -17.05 -14.47 -16.86
C ASN A 79 -17.29 -13.24 -15.95
N PRO A 80 -18.11 -12.28 -16.41
CA PRO A 80 -18.41 -11.05 -15.66
C PRO A 80 -18.90 -11.28 -14.22
N ALA A 81 -19.65 -12.37 -13.98
CA ALA A 81 -20.15 -12.69 -12.65
C ALA A 81 -19.01 -13.15 -11.72
N LEU A 82 -18.08 -13.97 -12.22
CA LEU A 82 -16.89 -14.37 -11.46
C LEU A 82 -15.95 -13.18 -11.23
N GLN A 83 -15.74 -12.34 -12.24
CA GLN A 83 -14.96 -11.11 -12.12
C GLN A 83 -15.54 -10.18 -11.06
N LYS A 84 -16.84 -9.91 -11.09
CA LYS A 84 -17.53 -9.10 -10.08
C LYS A 84 -17.36 -9.70 -8.67
N ALA A 85 -17.59 -11.01 -8.53
CA ALA A 85 -17.49 -11.68 -7.24
C ALA A 85 -16.07 -11.61 -6.65
N ALA A 86 -15.05 -11.84 -7.46
CA ALA A 86 -13.65 -11.76 -7.03
C ALA A 86 -13.24 -10.33 -6.64
N LEU A 87 -13.70 -9.32 -7.39
CA LEU A 87 -13.43 -7.92 -7.06
C LEU A 87 -14.18 -7.46 -5.80
N LEU A 88 -15.39 -7.96 -5.55
CA LEU A 88 -16.12 -7.72 -4.29
C LEU A 88 -15.38 -8.33 -3.10
N ASP A 89 -14.89 -9.55 -3.22
CA ASP A 89 -14.11 -10.20 -2.16
C ASP A 89 -12.82 -9.44 -1.87
N TYR A 90 -12.06 -9.08 -2.92
CA TYR A 90 -10.84 -8.29 -2.82
C TYR A 90 -11.08 -6.95 -2.13
N SER A 91 -11.96 -6.11 -2.68
CA SER A 91 -12.19 -4.75 -2.20
C SER A 91 -12.73 -4.71 -0.77
N SER A 92 -13.55 -5.69 -0.37
CA SER A 92 -14.03 -5.79 1.00
C SER A 92 -12.90 -6.12 1.99
N LYS A 93 -12.12 -7.17 1.71
CA LYS A 93 -11.04 -7.62 2.60
C LYS A 93 -9.90 -6.61 2.66
N ALA A 94 -9.44 -6.14 1.51
CA ALA A 94 -8.37 -5.15 1.44
C ALA A 94 -8.80 -3.81 2.03
N GLY A 95 -10.03 -3.35 1.74
CA GLY A 95 -10.57 -2.11 2.31
C GLY A 95 -10.58 -2.10 3.84
N ARG A 96 -11.05 -3.20 4.44
CA ARG A 96 -11.05 -3.38 5.90
C ARG A 96 -9.62 -3.45 6.45
N ALA A 97 -8.75 -4.27 5.85
CA ALA A 97 -7.38 -4.45 6.33
C ALA A 97 -6.56 -3.16 6.32
N LEU A 98 -6.65 -2.37 5.24
CA LEU A 98 -5.96 -1.08 5.14
C LEU A 98 -6.51 -0.08 6.17
N THR A 99 -7.82 0.00 6.36
CA THR A 99 -8.42 0.89 7.37
C THR A 99 -7.98 0.50 8.79
N GLU A 100 -8.00 -0.80 9.12
CA GLU A 100 -7.53 -1.30 10.42
C GLU A 100 -6.04 -1.04 10.63
N ALA A 101 -5.21 -1.21 9.60
CA ALA A 101 -3.79 -0.92 9.66
C ALA A 101 -3.51 0.58 9.87
N GLY A 102 -4.23 1.46 9.16
CA GLY A 102 -4.13 2.91 9.35
C GLY A 102 -4.45 3.31 10.78
N GLY A 103 -5.54 2.77 11.36
CA GLY A 103 -5.90 3.00 12.76
C GLY A 103 -4.86 2.46 13.75
N LYS A 104 -4.37 1.23 13.56
CA LYS A 104 -3.30 0.66 14.40
C LYS A 104 -2.02 1.49 14.34
N LEU A 105 -1.63 1.97 13.16
CA LEU A 105 -0.44 2.81 13.00
C LEU A 105 -0.64 4.14 13.73
N ASP A 106 -1.78 4.80 13.58
CA ASP A 106 -2.10 6.06 14.29
C ASP A 106 -2.03 5.88 15.82
N GLU A 107 -2.58 4.77 16.33
CA GLU A 107 -2.53 4.43 17.76
C GLU A 107 -1.10 4.18 18.27
N LEU A 108 -0.23 3.57 17.45
CA LEU A 108 1.18 3.37 17.79
C LEU A 108 1.96 4.68 17.81
N GLY A 109 1.63 5.61 16.91
CA GLY A 109 2.38 6.83 16.69
C GLY A 109 3.68 6.62 15.90
N ALA A 110 4.37 7.72 15.64
CA ALA A 110 5.61 7.71 14.86
C ALA A 110 6.75 7.02 15.64
N PRO A 111 7.60 6.21 14.98
CA PRO A 111 8.78 5.59 15.61
C PRO A 111 9.91 6.57 15.98
N SER A 112 9.86 7.79 15.47
CA SER A 112 10.74 8.89 15.85
C SER A 112 10.19 10.23 15.35
N ALA A 113 10.79 11.33 15.81
CA ALA A 113 10.48 12.66 15.28
C ALA A 113 10.80 12.79 13.78
N GLU A 114 11.88 12.17 13.31
CA GLU A 114 12.31 12.22 11.90
C GLU A 114 11.38 11.43 10.98
N SER A 115 10.78 10.35 11.48
CA SER A 115 9.84 9.50 10.72
C SER A 115 8.40 10.00 10.78
N ARG A 116 8.10 11.08 11.52
CA ARG A 116 6.73 11.57 11.72
C ARG A 116 6.02 11.92 10.41
N GLN A 117 6.69 12.58 9.47
CA GLN A 117 6.07 12.90 8.19
C GLN A 117 5.70 11.63 7.42
N LEU A 118 6.60 10.65 7.35
CA LEU A 118 6.34 9.37 6.70
C LEU A 118 5.21 8.60 7.40
N HIS A 119 5.17 8.66 8.73
CA HIS A 119 4.10 8.09 9.53
C HIS A 119 2.73 8.67 9.18
N ASP A 120 2.60 10.00 9.22
CA ASP A 120 1.35 10.70 8.92
C ASP A 120 0.89 10.38 7.48
N GLU A 121 1.81 10.41 6.51
CA GLU A 121 1.55 10.06 5.11
C GLU A 121 1.05 8.61 4.96
N LEU A 122 1.60 7.67 5.72
CA LEU A 122 1.21 6.26 5.66
C LEU A 122 -0.13 5.98 6.36
N VAL A 123 -0.38 6.61 7.50
CA VAL A 123 -1.69 6.55 8.18
C VAL A 123 -2.78 7.08 7.26
N GLU A 124 -2.54 8.23 6.62
CA GLU A 124 -3.46 8.81 5.64
C GLU A 124 -3.64 7.87 4.45
N PHE A 125 -2.54 7.36 3.87
CA PHE A 125 -2.59 6.45 2.73
C PHE A 125 -3.43 5.20 3.02
N PHE A 126 -3.18 4.53 4.15
CA PHE A 126 -3.91 3.33 4.53
C PHE A 126 -5.40 3.60 4.76
N THR A 127 -5.72 4.66 5.50
CA THR A 127 -7.10 5.02 5.83
C THR A 127 -7.87 5.44 4.58
N ALA A 128 -7.28 6.29 3.73
CA ALA A 128 -7.89 6.75 2.49
C ALA A 128 -8.06 5.61 1.47
N SER A 129 -7.06 4.75 1.33
CA SER A 129 -7.14 3.57 0.44
C SER A 129 -8.19 2.57 0.94
N GLY A 130 -8.22 2.31 2.25
CA GLY A 130 -9.20 1.45 2.88
C GLY A 130 -10.64 1.92 2.69
N LYS A 131 -10.88 3.23 2.89
CA LYS A 131 -12.15 3.87 2.59
C LYS A 131 -12.50 3.74 1.11
N THR A 132 -11.56 4.02 0.22
CA THR A 132 -11.89 4.03 -1.21
C THR A 132 -12.22 2.63 -1.72
N LEU A 133 -11.52 1.59 -1.27
CA LEU A 133 -11.89 0.21 -1.58
C LEU A 133 -13.27 -0.16 -1.03
N THR A 134 -13.65 0.35 0.14
CA THR A 134 -15.00 0.18 0.69
C THR A 134 -16.06 0.87 -0.17
N ASP A 135 -15.79 2.09 -0.65
CA ASP A 135 -16.69 2.82 -1.55
C ASP A 135 -16.81 2.11 -2.92
N VAL A 136 -15.68 1.65 -3.48
CA VAL A 136 -15.64 0.85 -4.72
C VAL A 136 -16.42 -0.45 -4.53
N ASN A 137 -16.31 -1.13 -3.39
CA ASN A 137 -17.09 -2.32 -3.10
C ASN A 137 -18.60 -2.05 -3.16
N ALA A 138 -19.04 -0.94 -2.58
CA ALA A 138 -20.44 -0.53 -2.58
C ALA A 138 -20.94 -0.20 -4.00
N GLU A 139 -20.13 0.47 -4.84
CA GLU A 139 -20.49 0.74 -6.23
C GLU A 139 -20.47 -0.52 -7.10
N LEU A 140 -19.46 -1.38 -6.93
CA LEU A 140 -19.35 -2.65 -7.62
C LEU A 140 -20.54 -3.56 -7.31
N ALA A 141 -21.02 -3.58 -6.07
CA ALA A 141 -22.18 -4.36 -5.68
C ALA A 141 -23.45 -4.00 -6.49
N LYS A 142 -23.57 -2.75 -6.92
CA LYS A 142 -24.69 -2.23 -7.71
C LYS A 142 -24.61 -2.58 -9.20
N LEU A 143 -23.43 -2.93 -9.72
CA LEU A 143 -23.27 -3.27 -11.14
C LEU A 143 -23.96 -4.59 -11.49
N ASP A 144 -24.62 -4.66 -12.63
CA ASP A 144 -25.15 -5.94 -13.13
C ASP A 144 -24.07 -6.63 -14.00
N PRO A 145 -23.60 -7.84 -13.65
CA PRO A 145 -22.64 -8.57 -14.49
C PRO A 145 -23.23 -9.00 -15.85
N ALA A 146 -24.55 -9.00 -16.04
CA ALA A 146 -25.19 -9.26 -17.33
C ALA A 146 -25.29 -8.00 -18.21
N ASP A 147 -24.93 -6.82 -17.70
CA ASP A 147 -24.96 -5.57 -18.44
C ASP A 147 -23.89 -5.56 -19.54
N PRO A 148 -24.23 -5.28 -20.81
CA PRO A 148 -23.24 -5.16 -21.89
C PRO A 148 -22.19 -4.06 -21.64
N GLU A 149 -22.49 -3.08 -20.79
CA GLU A 149 -21.54 -2.03 -20.37
C GLU A 149 -20.77 -2.38 -19.09
N PHE A 150 -20.90 -3.61 -18.55
CA PHE A 150 -20.26 -4.01 -17.29
C PHE A 150 -18.76 -3.71 -17.28
N ALA A 151 -18.04 -4.10 -18.34
CA ALA A 151 -16.59 -3.87 -18.44
C ALA A 151 -16.23 -2.38 -18.42
N ALA A 152 -16.96 -1.53 -19.17
CA ALA A 152 -16.72 -0.09 -19.19
C ALA A 152 -17.05 0.58 -17.86
N LYS A 153 -18.10 0.12 -17.17
CA LYS A 153 -18.45 0.59 -15.81
C LYS A 153 -17.40 0.16 -14.80
N LEU A 154 -16.86 -1.05 -14.94
CA LEU A 154 -15.80 -1.58 -14.09
C LEU A 154 -14.48 -0.81 -14.27
N GLU A 155 -14.08 -0.54 -15.51
CA GLU A 155 -12.88 0.26 -15.82
C GLU A 155 -12.96 1.66 -15.20
N ARG A 156 -14.13 2.30 -15.24
CA ARG A 156 -14.33 3.62 -14.60
C ARG A 156 -14.21 3.56 -13.07
N LEU A 157 -14.57 2.44 -12.45
CA LEU A 157 -14.38 2.25 -11.01
C LEU A 157 -12.91 2.01 -10.64
N GLY A 158 -12.13 1.37 -11.53
CA GLY A 158 -10.72 1.02 -11.27
C GLY A 158 -9.69 2.06 -11.72
N GLY A 159 -10.03 2.98 -12.62
CA GLY A 159 -9.09 3.82 -13.36
C GLY A 159 -8.11 4.66 -12.53
N ASP A 160 -8.59 5.32 -11.47
CA ASP A 160 -7.74 6.18 -10.62
C ASP A 160 -7.12 5.44 -9.43
N GLN A 161 -7.62 4.24 -9.11
CA GLN A 161 -7.22 3.42 -7.96
C GLN A 161 -6.04 2.49 -8.25
N ALA A 162 -5.79 2.21 -9.53
CA ALA A 162 -4.86 1.17 -9.96
C ALA A 162 -3.39 1.63 -10.05
N ASP A 163 -3.06 2.88 -9.69
CA ASP A 163 -1.69 3.39 -9.75
C ASP A 163 -0.87 2.94 -8.51
N PRO A 164 0.09 2.01 -8.66
CA PRO A 164 0.90 1.54 -7.54
C PRO A 164 2.00 2.54 -7.15
N SER A 165 2.21 3.61 -7.92
CA SER A 165 3.36 4.52 -7.76
C SER A 165 3.38 5.17 -6.38
N LYS A 166 2.21 5.58 -5.85
CA LYS A 166 2.12 6.17 -4.50
C LYS A 166 2.58 5.21 -3.41
N LEU A 167 2.18 3.94 -3.50
CA LEU A 167 2.62 2.92 -2.55
C LEU A 167 4.12 2.65 -2.68
N GLN A 168 4.63 2.59 -3.92
CA GLN A 168 6.05 2.39 -4.19
C GLN A 168 6.90 3.54 -3.63
N GLU A 169 6.44 4.80 -3.77
CA GLU A 169 7.09 5.96 -3.18
C GLU A 169 7.18 5.87 -1.65
N GLN A 170 6.09 5.47 -0.99
CA GLN A 170 6.06 5.30 0.46
C GLN A 170 6.98 4.16 0.93
N ILE A 171 6.97 3.02 0.24
CA ILE A 171 7.89 1.89 0.52
C ILE A 171 9.34 2.34 0.33
N LYS A 172 9.63 3.12 -0.73
CA LYS A 172 10.97 3.63 -0.98
C LYS A 172 11.44 4.57 0.13
N LYS A 173 10.60 5.51 0.56
CA LYS A 173 10.89 6.39 1.71
C LYS A 173 11.19 5.58 2.98
N LEU A 174 10.40 4.54 3.24
CA LEU A 174 10.59 3.64 4.38
C LEU A 174 11.93 2.89 4.30
N GLN A 175 12.31 2.41 3.12
CA GLN A 175 13.58 1.68 2.92
C GLN A 175 14.81 2.60 2.92
N ASP A 176 14.67 3.83 2.45
CA ASP A 176 15.75 4.83 2.44
C ASP A 176 16.04 5.37 3.86
N ASP A 177 15.09 5.23 4.79
CA ASP A 177 15.32 5.49 6.22
C ASP A 177 16.16 4.35 6.85
N PRO A 178 17.32 4.65 7.47
CA PRO A 178 18.22 3.62 7.98
C PRO A 178 17.65 2.84 9.17
N LYS A 179 16.78 3.43 9.99
CA LYS A 179 16.17 2.75 11.14
C LYS A 179 14.97 1.93 10.70
N LEU A 180 14.07 2.52 9.90
CA LEU A 180 12.87 1.82 9.42
C LEU A 180 13.20 0.77 8.37
N GLY A 181 14.17 1.03 7.49
CA GLY A 181 14.64 0.05 6.52
C GLY A 181 15.28 -1.16 7.18
N GLU A 182 15.96 -0.99 8.32
CA GLU A 182 16.48 -2.11 9.10
C GLU A 182 15.38 -2.82 9.89
N ALA A 183 14.48 -2.08 10.53
CA ALA A 183 13.31 -2.64 11.20
C ALA A 183 12.41 -3.43 10.24
N PHE A 184 12.28 -2.98 8.98
CA PHE A 184 11.53 -3.67 7.94
C PHE A 184 12.13 -5.05 7.59
N LYS A 185 13.46 -5.18 7.64
CA LYS A 185 14.12 -6.49 7.40
C LYS A 185 13.96 -7.44 8.59
N GLN A 186 13.79 -6.90 9.80
CA GLN A 186 13.69 -7.67 11.03
C GLN A 186 12.25 -8.03 11.39
N ALA A 187 11.27 -7.22 10.96
CA ALA A 187 9.86 -7.46 11.21
C ALA A 187 9.39 -8.77 10.53
N PRO A 188 8.92 -9.77 11.30
CA PRO A 188 8.51 -11.08 10.76
C PRO A 188 7.43 -10.98 9.68
N GLU A 189 6.50 -10.05 9.84
CA GLU A 189 5.40 -9.79 8.90
C GLU A 189 5.94 -9.32 7.55
N CYS A 190 6.95 -8.45 7.56
CA CYS A 190 7.61 -7.95 6.36
C CYS A 190 8.44 -9.04 5.67
N VAL A 191 9.11 -9.90 6.44
CA VAL A 191 9.85 -11.06 5.89
C VAL A 191 8.89 -12.00 5.18
N LYS A 192 7.78 -12.38 5.83
CA LYS A 192 6.76 -13.25 5.24
C LYS A 192 6.16 -12.65 3.96
N MET A 193 5.91 -11.34 3.97
CA MET A 193 5.43 -10.63 2.80
C MET A 193 6.44 -10.67 1.65
N ALA A 194 7.72 -10.42 1.92
CA ALA A 194 8.78 -10.49 0.92
C ALA A 194 8.93 -11.90 0.33
N GLU A 195 8.84 -12.95 1.15
CA GLU A 195 8.84 -14.35 0.71
C GLU A 195 7.65 -14.67 -0.21
N THR A 196 6.46 -14.19 0.18
CA THR A 196 5.24 -14.34 -0.63
C THR A 196 5.43 -13.69 -1.99
N LEU A 197 5.93 -12.45 -2.04
CA LEU A 197 6.18 -11.74 -3.30
C LEU A 197 7.24 -12.45 -4.15
N LYS A 198 8.30 -12.98 -3.53
CA LYS A 198 9.35 -13.73 -4.24
C LYS A 198 8.84 -15.01 -4.88
N SER A 199 7.87 -15.69 -4.26
CA SER A 199 7.28 -16.93 -4.79
C SER A 199 6.52 -16.73 -6.11
N LEU A 200 6.20 -15.49 -6.46
CA LEU A 200 5.42 -15.13 -7.65
C LEU A 200 6.27 -14.74 -8.86
N GLY A 201 7.52 -14.36 -8.63
CA GLY A 201 8.46 -13.94 -9.68
C GLY A 201 9.49 -15.00 -10.04
N GLY A 202 9.28 -16.25 -9.61
CA GLY A 202 10.15 -17.40 -9.83
C GLY A 202 9.80 -18.20 -11.07
#